data_AF-A0A2S9GY47-F1
#
_entry.id   AF-A0A2S9GY47-F1
#
_cell.length_a   1.000
_cell.length_b   1.000
_cell.length_c   1.000
_cell.angle_alpha   90.00
_cell.angle_beta   90.00
_cell.angle_gamma   90.00
#
_symmetry.space_group_name_H-M   'P 1'
#
loop_
_entity.id
_entity.type
_entity.pdbx_description
1 polymer ?
#
loop_
_entity_poly.entity_id
_entity_poly.type
_entity_poly.pdbx_seq_one_letter_code
_entity_poly.pdbx_strand_id
1 'polypeptide(L)'
;MNAVIEKTELNQAQVGLYKKFTVARTDGSSEPGGKHEHDEYFVLNLTTDKHALPALKAYAKSCASEFPILATNLRAKAKALNHDEYVTVPETTLPNGVVVPEFKVGKYITGCEDEQLAINAVAAPWVEINFHDAKAEAEKSGLKLITETQYLAIAHNIAQQAINWTSGVVGEGSIFQGIRNGDYDEAQPGTFVSEDETERRWHELSNGERVFDFAGNCYSWIFDDVQGDENGIVNKEFAADSPSITTAPAPSMNKGCGWYPNAGNDWSGSALVRGGCWDSGDYAGVFLLYYGGPACEYGNVGFRCTIQ
;
A
#
# COMPACT_ATOMS: atom_id res chain seq x y z
N MET A 1 -13.82 -48.87 -25.40
CA MET A 1 -12.45 -48.61 -24.90
C MET A 1 -12.29 -47.10 -24.78
N ASN A 2 -12.56 -46.55 -23.59
CA ASN A 2 -12.26 -45.14 -23.32
C ASN A 2 -10.86 -45.10 -22.74
N ALA A 3 -9.92 -44.54 -23.49
CA ALA A 3 -8.56 -44.33 -23.03
C ALA A 3 -8.60 -43.35 -21.85
N VAL A 4 -8.24 -43.85 -20.67
CA VAL A 4 -7.90 -43.01 -19.53
C VAL A 4 -6.57 -42.37 -19.89
N ILE A 5 -6.58 -41.07 -20.21
CA ILE A 5 -5.36 -40.30 -20.42
C ILE A 5 -4.69 -40.14 -19.06
N GLU A 6 -3.58 -40.83 -18.85
CA GLU A 6 -2.74 -40.69 -17.66
C GLU A 6 -2.12 -39.30 -17.58
N LYS A 7 -1.92 -38.86 -16.33
CA LYS A 7 -1.87 -37.48 -15.83
C LYS A 7 -0.63 -36.66 -16.23
N THR A 8 0.24 -37.16 -17.12
CA THR A 8 1.64 -36.72 -17.16
C THR A 8 2.02 -35.75 -18.28
N GLU A 9 1.12 -35.39 -19.21
CA GLU A 9 1.46 -34.49 -20.34
C GLU A 9 0.37 -33.47 -20.73
N LEU A 10 -0.55 -33.12 -19.84
CA LEU A 10 -1.54 -32.08 -20.15
C LEU A 10 -0.93 -30.69 -19.94
N ASN A 11 -0.50 -30.06 -21.05
CA ASN A 11 -0.19 -28.64 -21.07
C ASN A 11 -1.46 -27.84 -20.72
N GLN A 12 -1.53 -27.32 -19.49
CA GLN A 12 -2.72 -26.61 -19.00
C GLN A 12 -3.08 -25.38 -19.84
N ALA A 13 -2.14 -24.81 -20.60
CA ALA A 13 -2.43 -23.69 -21.51
C ALA A 13 -3.24 -24.08 -22.76
N GLN A 14 -3.36 -25.38 -23.05
CA GLN A 14 -4.03 -25.92 -24.24
C GLN A 14 -5.25 -26.79 -23.89
N VAL A 15 -5.48 -27.04 -22.60
CA VAL A 15 -6.59 -27.87 -22.14
C VAL A 15 -7.71 -26.97 -21.63
N GLY A 16 -8.89 -27.09 -22.24
CA GLY A 16 -10.11 -26.40 -21.82
C GLY A 16 -10.71 -26.98 -20.53
N LEU A 17 -12.04 -27.03 -20.41
CA LEU A 17 -12.69 -27.64 -19.25
C LEU A 17 -12.47 -29.16 -19.22
N TYR A 18 -12.00 -29.68 -18.08
CA TYR A 18 -11.84 -31.11 -17.83
C TYR A 18 -12.08 -31.45 -16.36
N LYS A 19 -12.39 -32.72 -16.09
CA LYS A 19 -12.66 -33.21 -14.74
C LYS A 19 -11.37 -33.34 -13.93
N LYS A 20 -11.03 -32.27 -13.18
CA LYS A 20 -9.84 -32.22 -12.31
C LYS A 20 -10.11 -32.70 -10.88
N PHE A 21 -11.30 -32.40 -10.36
CA PHE A 21 -11.73 -32.72 -9.00
C PHE A 21 -13.11 -33.37 -9.02
N THR A 22 -13.40 -34.19 -8.00
CA THR A 22 -14.76 -34.59 -7.65
C THR A 22 -15.14 -33.79 -6.41
N VAL A 23 -16.21 -33.00 -6.49
CA VAL A 23 -16.73 -32.18 -5.39
C VAL A 23 -18.07 -32.79 -4.98
N ALA A 24 -18.26 -32.99 -3.67
CA ALA A 24 -19.50 -33.50 -3.11
C ALA A 24 -19.94 -32.58 -1.96
N ARG A 25 -21.26 -32.44 -1.81
CA ARG A 25 -21.82 -31.68 -0.69
C ARG A 25 -21.69 -32.46 0.62
N THR A 26 -21.36 -31.75 1.70
CA THR A 26 -21.14 -32.35 3.03
C THR A 26 -22.42 -32.88 3.68
N ASP A 27 -23.59 -32.50 3.15
CA ASP A 27 -24.91 -32.96 3.60
C ASP A 27 -25.38 -34.25 2.90
N GLY A 28 -24.56 -34.82 1.99
CA GLY A 28 -24.88 -36.03 1.24
C GLY A 28 -25.89 -35.84 0.10
N SER A 29 -26.35 -34.61 -0.17
CA SER A 29 -27.37 -34.35 -1.19
C SER A 29 -26.90 -34.49 -2.64
N SER A 30 -25.59 -34.72 -2.84
CA SER A 30 -24.98 -35.04 -4.14
C SER A 30 -24.95 -36.54 -4.45
N GLU A 31 -25.39 -37.41 -3.54
CA GLU A 31 -25.47 -38.86 -3.77
C GLU A 31 -26.57 -39.21 -4.80
N PRO A 32 -26.51 -40.40 -5.43
CA PRO A 32 -27.52 -40.83 -6.40
C PRO A 32 -28.96 -40.75 -5.88
N GLY A 33 -29.84 -40.09 -6.63
CA GLY A 33 -31.21 -39.77 -6.25
C GLY A 33 -31.35 -38.50 -5.38
N GLY A 34 -30.25 -37.84 -5.04
CA GLY A 34 -30.22 -36.60 -4.27
C GLY A 34 -30.57 -35.37 -5.10
N LYS A 35 -31.05 -34.31 -4.43
CA LYS A 35 -31.46 -33.03 -5.07
C LYS A 35 -30.35 -32.41 -5.93
N HIS A 36 -29.10 -32.64 -5.56
CA HIS A 36 -27.91 -32.01 -6.15
C HIS A 36 -27.00 -33.03 -6.85
N GLU A 37 -27.52 -34.19 -7.27
CA GLU A 37 -26.75 -35.26 -7.93
C GLU A 37 -26.06 -34.79 -9.23
N HIS A 38 -26.64 -33.83 -9.93
CA HIS A 38 -26.19 -33.40 -11.27
C HIS A 38 -25.70 -31.96 -11.31
N ASP A 39 -25.49 -31.33 -10.15
CA ASP A 39 -24.94 -29.98 -10.09
C ASP A 39 -23.46 -29.96 -10.52
N GLU A 40 -23.07 -28.91 -11.24
CA GLU A 40 -21.69 -28.67 -11.65
C GLU A 40 -21.02 -27.62 -10.76
N TYR A 41 -19.75 -27.84 -10.41
CA TYR A 41 -18.98 -26.95 -9.54
C TYR A 41 -17.69 -26.49 -10.23
N PHE A 42 -17.43 -25.19 -10.18
CA PHE A 42 -16.16 -24.58 -10.55
C PHE A 42 -15.41 -24.16 -9.29
N VAL A 43 -14.20 -24.70 -9.09
CA VAL A 43 -13.40 -24.48 -7.87
C VAL A 43 -12.07 -23.82 -8.21
N LEU A 44 -11.75 -22.78 -7.45
CA LEU A 44 -10.49 -22.03 -7.57
C LEU A 44 -9.66 -22.22 -6.30
N ASN A 45 -8.34 -22.37 -6.46
CA ASN A 45 -7.42 -22.39 -5.32
C ASN A 45 -7.19 -20.96 -4.84
N LEU A 46 -7.84 -20.59 -3.74
CA LEU A 46 -7.78 -19.23 -3.19
C LEU A 46 -6.37 -18.73 -2.80
N THR A 47 -5.40 -19.62 -2.67
CA THR A 47 -4.03 -19.29 -2.24
C THR A 47 -3.05 -19.14 -3.39
N THR A 48 -3.20 -19.93 -4.46
CA THR A 48 -2.19 -20.00 -5.54
C THR A 48 -2.73 -19.65 -6.92
N ASP A 49 -4.05 -19.61 -7.10
CA ASP A 49 -4.66 -19.23 -8.37
C ASP A 49 -4.87 -17.72 -8.43
N LYS A 50 -4.15 -17.06 -9.34
CA LYS A 50 -4.24 -15.60 -9.56
C LYS A 50 -5.64 -15.11 -9.93
N HIS A 51 -6.53 -15.99 -10.39
CA HIS A 51 -7.90 -15.64 -10.76
C HIS A 51 -8.90 -15.83 -9.60
N ALA A 52 -8.48 -16.48 -8.51
CA ALA A 52 -9.35 -16.77 -7.39
C ALA A 52 -9.87 -15.53 -6.66
N LEU A 53 -8.98 -14.58 -6.36
CA LEU A 53 -9.37 -13.36 -5.66
C LEU A 53 -10.31 -12.47 -6.49
N PRO A 54 -10.05 -12.18 -7.79
CA PRO A 54 -11.01 -11.50 -8.65
C PRO A 54 -12.38 -12.19 -8.72
N ALA A 55 -12.41 -13.51 -8.87
CA ALA A 55 -13.65 -14.27 -8.91
C ALA A 55 -14.43 -14.20 -7.58
N LEU A 56 -13.72 -14.27 -6.46
CA LEU A 56 -14.29 -14.15 -5.12
C LEU A 56 -14.93 -12.76 -4.90
N LYS A 57 -14.22 -11.69 -5.28
CA LYS A 57 -14.72 -10.31 -5.23
C LYS A 57 -15.96 -10.12 -6.11
N ALA A 58 -15.92 -10.60 -7.35
CA ALA A 58 -17.02 -10.50 -8.29
C ALA A 58 -18.29 -11.23 -7.79
N TYR A 59 -18.13 -12.45 -7.28
CA TYR A 59 -19.24 -13.21 -6.72
C TYR A 59 -19.83 -12.53 -5.47
N ALA A 60 -18.99 -12.00 -4.58
CA ALA A 60 -19.45 -11.25 -3.41
C ALA A 60 -20.26 -10.01 -3.79
N LYS A 61 -19.88 -9.29 -4.87
CA LYS A 61 -20.65 -8.17 -5.41
C LYS A 61 -22.00 -8.64 -5.98
N SER A 62 -21.98 -9.68 -6.82
CA SER A 62 -23.18 -10.20 -7.46
C SER A 62 -24.21 -10.75 -6.47
N CYS A 63 -23.79 -11.40 -5.39
CA CYS A 63 -24.70 -12.05 -4.45
C CYS A 63 -25.17 -11.13 -3.31
N ALA A 64 -24.74 -9.86 -3.27
CA ALA A 64 -24.89 -9.01 -2.09
C ALA A 64 -26.35 -8.68 -1.73
N SER A 65 -27.23 -8.49 -2.72
CA SER A 65 -28.65 -8.17 -2.50
C SER A 65 -29.43 -9.37 -1.96
N GLU A 66 -29.13 -10.57 -2.46
CA GLU A 66 -29.81 -11.81 -2.08
C GLU A 66 -29.21 -12.47 -0.83
N PHE A 67 -27.88 -12.38 -0.67
CA PHE A 67 -27.12 -13.05 0.38
C PHE A 67 -26.13 -12.07 1.06
N PRO A 68 -26.62 -11.05 1.78
CA PRO A 68 -25.77 -9.99 2.33
C PRO A 68 -24.71 -10.50 3.32
N ILE A 69 -25.05 -11.47 4.18
CA ILE A 69 -24.10 -12.06 5.14
C ILE A 69 -22.98 -12.83 4.42
N LEU A 70 -23.33 -13.61 3.39
CA LEU A 70 -22.34 -14.34 2.59
C LEU A 70 -21.41 -13.35 1.89
N ALA A 71 -21.95 -12.32 1.25
CA ALA A 71 -21.15 -11.28 0.59
C ALA A 71 -20.15 -10.62 1.55
N THR A 72 -20.59 -10.25 2.76
CA THR A 72 -19.70 -9.71 3.80
C THR A 72 -18.59 -10.69 4.16
N ASN A 73 -18.90 -11.97 4.38
CA ASN A 73 -17.89 -12.98 4.71
C ASN A 73 -16.89 -13.20 3.57
N LEU A 74 -17.34 -13.22 2.32
CA LEU A 74 -16.48 -13.38 1.16
C LEU A 74 -15.57 -12.17 0.95
N ARG A 75 -16.07 -10.93 1.19
CA ARG A 75 -15.24 -9.72 1.19
C ARG A 75 -14.17 -9.76 2.28
N ALA A 76 -14.53 -10.17 3.50
CA ALA A 76 -13.56 -10.35 4.58
C ALA A 76 -12.50 -11.42 4.23
N LYS A 77 -12.92 -12.52 3.60
CA LYS A 77 -12.00 -13.57 3.13
C LYS A 77 -11.09 -13.08 2.01
N ALA A 78 -11.61 -12.32 1.06
CA ALA A 78 -10.82 -11.69 -0.02
C ALA A 78 -9.76 -10.76 0.55
N LYS A 79 -10.12 -9.93 1.53
CA LYS A 79 -9.18 -9.05 2.24
C LYS A 79 -8.07 -9.83 2.94
N ALA A 80 -8.41 -10.94 3.61
CA ALA A 80 -7.42 -11.79 4.29
C ALA A 80 -6.47 -12.52 3.34
N LEU A 81 -6.90 -12.79 2.09
CA LEU A 81 -6.09 -13.46 1.07
C LEU A 81 -5.12 -12.52 0.35
N ASN A 82 -5.22 -11.21 0.58
CA ASN A 82 -4.44 -10.19 -0.12
C ASN A 82 -3.04 -10.00 0.50
N HIS A 83 -2.24 -11.06 0.46
CA HIS A 83 -0.88 -11.06 0.99
C HIS A 83 0.09 -10.16 0.19
N ASP A 84 -0.21 -9.84 -1.08
CA ASP A 84 0.65 -9.02 -1.96
C ASP A 84 0.41 -7.50 -1.83
N GLU A 85 -0.56 -7.09 -1.02
CA GLU A 85 -0.99 -5.69 -0.88
C GLU A 85 -0.33 -4.96 0.30
N TYR A 86 0.32 -5.71 1.19
CA TYR A 86 1.10 -5.16 2.29
C TYR A 86 2.53 -5.64 2.18
N VAL A 87 3.47 -4.77 2.54
CA VAL A 87 4.87 -5.14 2.70
C VAL A 87 5.23 -5.16 4.18
N THR A 88 6.08 -6.11 4.55
CA THR A 88 6.70 -6.19 5.86
C THR A 88 7.87 -5.23 5.88
N VAL A 89 7.87 -4.32 6.85
CA VAL A 89 8.99 -3.42 7.11
C VAL A 89 9.77 -4.02 8.28
N PRO A 90 11.02 -4.47 8.07
CA PRO A 90 11.81 -5.04 9.16
C PRO A 90 12.01 -4.03 10.29
N GLU A 91 12.23 -4.54 11.51
CA GLU A 91 12.63 -3.71 12.64
C GLU A 91 13.80 -2.80 12.22
N THR A 92 13.65 -1.51 12.50
CA THR A 92 14.58 -0.48 12.06
C THR A 92 14.95 0.40 13.24
N THR A 93 16.25 0.57 13.46
CA THR A 93 16.77 1.58 14.41
C THR A 93 17.07 2.85 13.64
N LEU A 94 16.35 3.93 13.95
CA LEU A 94 16.59 5.24 13.36
C LEU A 94 17.91 5.84 13.86
N PRO A 95 18.53 6.79 13.14
CA PRO A 95 19.83 7.37 13.53
C PRO A 95 19.88 7.99 14.93
N ASN A 96 18.74 8.45 15.45
CA ASN A 96 18.64 8.99 16.81
C ASN A 96 18.44 7.92 17.90
N GLY A 97 18.48 6.64 17.55
CA GLY A 97 18.36 5.50 18.48
C GLY A 97 16.93 5.01 18.72
N VAL A 98 15.91 5.63 18.12
CA VAL A 98 14.54 5.12 18.19
C VAL A 98 14.45 3.79 17.47
N VAL A 99 14.02 2.75 18.17
CA VAL A 99 13.74 1.42 17.60
C VAL A 99 12.27 1.37 17.19
N VAL A 100 12.03 1.17 15.89
CA VAL A 100 10.70 0.93 15.34
C VAL A 100 10.57 -0.58 15.10
N PRO A 101 9.68 -1.29 15.83
CA PRO A 101 9.45 -2.71 15.64
C PRO A 101 9.04 -3.05 14.22
N GLU A 102 9.18 -4.32 13.82
CA GLU A 102 8.63 -4.81 12.55
C GLU A 102 7.12 -4.50 12.46
N PHE A 103 6.67 -4.05 11.29
CA PHE A 103 5.26 -3.78 11.02
C PHE A 103 4.91 -4.07 9.55
N LYS A 104 3.61 -4.06 9.24
CA LYS A 104 3.13 -4.22 7.86
C LYS A 104 2.42 -2.97 7.40
N VAL A 105 2.79 -2.48 6.21
CA VAL A 105 2.26 -1.26 5.62
C VAL A 105 1.73 -1.54 4.22
N GLY A 106 0.72 -0.78 3.79
CA GLY A 106 0.24 -0.88 2.42
C GLY A 106 1.37 -0.69 1.41
N LYS A 107 1.45 -1.58 0.43
CA LYS A 107 2.44 -1.56 -0.65
C LYS A 107 2.29 -0.33 -1.54
N TYR A 108 1.04 0.05 -1.81
CA TYR A 108 0.64 1.24 -2.55
C TYR A 108 0.00 2.26 -1.60
N ILE A 109 -0.09 3.53 -2.03
CA ILE A 109 -0.91 4.53 -1.32
C ILE A 109 -2.34 4.00 -1.29
N THR A 110 -3.05 4.23 -0.18
CA THR A 110 -4.42 3.78 -0.02
C THR A 110 -5.30 4.45 -1.08
N GLY A 111 -5.96 3.63 -1.89
CA GLY A 111 -6.92 4.03 -2.90
C GLY A 111 -8.38 3.80 -2.47
N CYS A 112 -9.30 4.07 -3.38
CA CYS A 112 -10.73 3.89 -3.21
C CYS A 112 -11.32 3.06 -4.35
N GLU A 113 -12.07 2.01 -4.03
CA GLU A 113 -12.85 1.21 -4.99
C GLU A 113 -14.26 0.99 -4.43
N ASP A 114 -15.29 1.28 -5.22
CA ASP A 114 -16.71 1.15 -4.79
C ASP A 114 -16.96 1.85 -3.42
N GLU A 115 -16.42 3.05 -3.22
CA GLU A 115 -16.50 3.84 -1.97
C GLU A 115 -15.86 3.15 -0.74
N GLN A 116 -14.96 2.20 -0.97
CA GLN A 116 -14.26 1.46 0.08
C GLN A 116 -12.76 1.59 -0.06
N LEU A 117 -12.10 1.60 1.10
CA LEU A 117 -10.65 1.56 1.21
C LEU A 117 -10.08 0.36 0.45
N ALA A 118 -9.15 0.64 -0.46
CA ALA A 118 -8.48 -0.36 -1.29
C ALA A 118 -6.97 -0.13 -1.25
N ILE A 119 -6.16 -1.16 -0.98
CA ILE A 119 -4.70 -1.05 -1.01
C ILE A 119 -4.21 -1.96 -2.11
N ASN A 120 -4.21 -1.51 -3.36
CA ASN A 120 -3.82 -2.37 -4.47
C ASN A 120 -3.23 -1.54 -5.62
N ALA A 121 -2.72 -2.20 -6.65
CA ALA A 121 -2.04 -1.52 -7.75
C ALA A 121 -3.00 -0.79 -8.72
N VAL A 122 -4.29 -1.13 -8.74
CA VAL A 122 -5.25 -0.63 -9.72
C VAL A 122 -6.09 0.54 -9.20
N ALA A 123 -6.33 0.59 -7.89
CA ALA A 123 -6.98 1.72 -7.23
C ALA A 123 -6.04 2.94 -7.28
N ALA A 124 -6.52 4.05 -7.85
CA ALA A 124 -5.82 5.32 -7.73
C ALA A 124 -5.83 5.79 -6.27
N PRO A 125 -4.81 6.53 -5.80
CA PRO A 125 -4.78 7.09 -4.46
C PRO A 125 -6.07 7.82 -4.10
N TRP A 126 -6.59 7.57 -2.90
CA TRP A 126 -7.77 8.25 -2.39
C TRP A 126 -7.35 9.63 -1.88
N VAL A 127 -7.51 10.62 -2.74
CA VAL A 127 -7.25 12.05 -2.50
C VAL A 127 -8.53 12.80 -2.19
N GLU A 128 -8.45 14.13 -1.98
CA GLU A 128 -9.59 14.95 -1.55
C GLU A 128 -10.24 14.42 -0.26
N ILE A 129 -9.39 13.95 0.65
CA ILE A 129 -9.76 13.43 1.96
C ILE A 129 -8.94 14.17 3.02
N ASN A 130 -9.61 14.73 4.03
CA ASN A 130 -8.91 15.40 5.12
C ASN A 130 -8.29 14.38 6.09
N PHE A 131 -7.39 14.85 6.97
CA PHE A 131 -6.67 13.99 7.91
C PHE A 131 -7.60 13.17 8.82
N HIS A 132 -8.68 13.79 9.32
CA HIS A 132 -9.61 13.13 10.24
C HIS A 132 -10.38 12.02 9.55
N ASP A 133 -10.86 12.24 8.33
CA ASP A 133 -11.59 11.24 7.55
C ASP A 133 -10.67 10.12 7.07
N ALA A 134 -9.44 10.42 6.66
CA ALA A 134 -8.44 9.41 6.31
C ALA A 134 -8.15 8.47 7.49
N LYS A 135 -7.99 9.04 8.70
CA LYS A 135 -7.84 8.28 9.94
C LYS A 135 -9.09 7.43 10.22
N ALA A 136 -10.29 8.00 10.11
CA ALA A 136 -11.54 7.31 10.36
C ALA A 136 -11.79 6.14 9.40
N GLU A 137 -11.50 6.30 8.10
CA GLU A 137 -11.64 5.24 7.11
C GLU A 137 -10.63 4.10 7.30
N ALA A 138 -9.41 4.43 7.74
CA ALA A 138 -8.43 3.42 8.15
C ALA A 138 -8.97 2.62 9.36
N GLU A 139 -9.46 3.28 10.40
CA GLU A 139 -9.98 2.65 11.62
C GLU A 139 -11.23 1.80 11.35
N LYS A 140 -12.17 2.31 10.55
CA LYS A 140 -13.35 1.57 10.08
C LYS A 140 -12.97 0.29 9.32
N SER A 141 -11.80 0.30 8.68
CA SER A 141 -11.23 -0.86 7.99
C SER A 141 -10.38 -1.75 8.91
N GLY A 142 -10.31 -1.49 10.22
CA GLY A 142 -9.45 -2.23 11.15
C GLY A 142 -7.96 -2.01 10.93
N LEU A 143 -7.59 -0.90 10.32
CA LEU A 143 -6.22 -0.46 10.06
C LEU A 143 -5.94 0.83 10.83
N LYS A 144 -4.71 1.34 10.71
CA LYS A 144 -4.36 2.68 11.18
C LYS A 144 -3.70 3.48 10.07
N LEU A 145 -3.71 4.79 10.20
CA LEU A 145 -2.81 5.65 9.44
C LEU A 145 -1.36 5.31 9.82
N ILE A 146 -0.44 5.34 8.86
CA ILE A 146 0.98 5.20 9.15
C ILE A 146 1.45 6.33 10.09
N THR A 147 2.31 6.00 11.05
CA THR A 147 2.86 7.00 11.96
C THR A 147 4.10 7.68 11.43
N GLU A 148 4.39 8.84 12.03
CA GLU A 148 5.69 9.45 12.25
C GLU A 148 6.91 8.54 11.99
N THR A 149 7.16 7.76 13.03
CA THR A 149 8.28 6.84 13.17
C THR A 149 8.23 5.70 12.16
N GLN A 150 7.05 5.16 11.82
CA GLN A 150 6.90 4.11 10.81
C GLN A 150 7.28 4.61 9.42
N TYR A 151 6.85 5.81 9.03
CA TYR A 151 7.23 6.40 7.74
C TYR A 151 8.75 6.56 7.65
N LEU A 152 9.37 7.09 8.72
CA LEU A 152 10.82 7.26 8.82
C LEU A 152 11.58 5.92 8.82
N ALA A 153 11.04 4.87 9.42
CA ALA A 153 11.64 3.53 9.37
C ALA A 153 11.72 3.02 7.92
N ILE A 154 10.65 3.19 7.13
CA ILE A 154 10.64 2.84 5.70
C ILE A 154 11.65 3.69 4.94
N ALA A 155 11.61 5.02 5.09
CA ALA A 155 12.50 5.94 4.39
C ALA A 155 13.98 5.66 4.70
N HIS A 156 14.30 5.41 5.98
CA HIS A 156 15.63 5.03 6.40
C HIS A 156 16.06 3.70 5.78
N ASN A 157 15.19 2.67 5.83
CA ASN A 157 15.47 1.37 5.24
C ASN A 157 15.76 1.48 3.73
N ILE A 158 14.94 2.26 3.00
CA ILE A 158 15.13 2.58 1.58
C ILE A 158 16.51 3.17 1.33
N ALA A 159 16.89 4.19 2.12
CA ALA A 159 18.17 4.88 1.96
C ALA A 159 19.39 3.99 2.19
N GLN A 160 19.25 2.89 2.94
CA GLN A 160 20.32 1.91 3.18
C GLN A 160 20.48 0.87 2.06
N GLN A 161 19.60 0.83 1.05
CA GLN A 161 19.71 -0.16 -0.03
C GLN A 161 20.32 0.45 -1.30
N ALA A 162 21.41 -0.14 -1.76
CA ALA A 162 22.14 0.27 -2.98
C ALA A 162 21.23 0.40 -4.23
N ILE A 163 20.26 -0.50 -4.39
CA ILE A 163 19.30 -0.51 -5.51
C ILE A 163 18.42 0.74 -5.58
N ASN A 164 18.31 1.48 -4.47
CA ASN A 164 17.53 2.71 -4.37
C ASN A 164 18.32 3.96 -4.76
N TRP A 165 19.60 3.84 -5.08
CA TRP A 165 20.46 4.94 -5.51
C TRP A 165 20.76 4.85 -7.00
N THR A 166 20.74 5.99 -7.70
CA THR A 166 21.00 6.06 -9.15
C THR A 166 22.38 5.56 -9.56
N SER A 167 23.34 5.60 -8.63
CA SER A 167 24.69 5.06 -8.82
C SER A 167 24.80 3.55 -8.56
N GLY A 168 23.80 2.94 -7.90
CA GLY A 168 23.93 1.61 -7.32
C GLY A 168 24.82 1.53 -6.08
N VAL A 169 25.17 2.67 -5.47
CA VAL A 169 25.99 2.75 -4.26
C VAL A 169 25.29 3.64 -3.23
N VAL A 170 25.16 3.15 -1.99
CA VAL A 170 24.52 3.90 -0.90
C VAL A 170 25.24 5.22 -0.65
N GLY A 171 24.49 6.32 -0.66
CA GLY A 171 25.02 7.65 -0.42
C GLY A 171 25.64 8.33 -1.65
N GLU A 172 25.76 7.65 -2.78
CA GLU A 172 26.28 8.22 -4.03
C GLU A 172 25.20 8.38 -5.09
N GLY A 173 25.25 9.47 -5.86
CA GLY A 173 24.13 9.85 -6.72
C GLY A 173 22.94 10.34 -5.90
N SER A 174 21.73 10.01 -6.37
CA SER A 174 20.47 10.38 -5.73
C SER A 174 19.64 9.15 -5.42
N ILE A 175 18.84 9.21 -4.36
CA ILE A 175 17.72 8.28 -4.19
C ILE A 175 16.73 8.52 -5.32
N PHE A 176 16.26 7.44 -5.94
CA PHE A 176 15.25 7.58 -7.00
C PHE A 176 13.98 8.26 -6.48
N GLN A 177 13.41 9.14 -7.29
CA GLN A 177 12.13 9.79 -7.04
C GLN A 177 11.11 9.29 -8.07
N GLY A 178 9.84 9.24 -7.69
CA GLY A 178 8.72 8.89 -8.56
C GLY A 178 8.16 10.10 -9.30
N ILE A 179 6.85 10.04 -9.57
CA ILE A 179 6.12 11.08 -10.34
C ILE A 179 6.19 12.41 -9.61
N ARG A 180 6.79 13.44 -10.23
CA ARG A 180 7.04 14.74 -9.59
C ARG A 180 7.14 15.91 -10.56
N ASN A 181 7.32 15.67 -11.86
CA ASN A 181 7.72 16.72 -12.80
C ASN A 181 6.59 17.69 -13.21
N GLY A 182 5.34 17.42 -12.82
CA GLY A 182 4.18 18.19 -13.25
C GLY A 182 3.62 17.78 -14.61
N ASP A 183 4.02 16.61 -15.12
CA ASP A 183 3.54 16.07 -16.41
C ASP A 183 2.10 15.52 -16.33
N TYR A 184 1.58 15.34 -15.11
CA TYR A 184 0.23 14.85 -14.82
C TYR A 184 -0.50 15.86 -13.93
N ASP A 185 -1.82 15.83 -13.92
CA ASP A 185 -2.68 16.72 -13.13
C ASP A 185 -3.47 15.99 -12.02
N GLU A 186 -3.19 14.70 -11.82
CA GLU A 186 -3.85 13.85 -10.83
C GLU A 186 -2.96 12.70 -10.32
N ALA A 187 -3.35 12.12 -9.17
CA ALA A 187 -2.68 10.98 -8.58
C ALA A 187 -2.87 9.71 -9.42
N GLN A 188 -1.78 9.01 -9.72
CA GLN A 188 -1.77 7.86 -10.61
C GLN A 188 -1.85 6.52 -9.84
N PRO A 189 -2.58 5.52 -10.35
CA PRO A 189 -2.63 4.19 -9.74
C PRO A 189 -1.27 3.50 -9.79
N GLY A 190 -1.02 2.51 -8.92
CA GLY A 190 0.26 1.78 -8.85
C GLY A 190 0.64 1.00 -10.12
N THR A 191 -0.33 0.74 -11.00
CA THR A 191 -0.15 0.12 -12.33
C THR A 191 0.36 1.09 -13.39
N PHE A 192 0.27 2.41 -13.14
CA PHE A 192 0.71 3.41 -14.08
C PHE A 192 2.24 3.45 -14.18
N VAL A 193 2.75 3.53 -15.40
CA VAL A 193 4.17 3.55 -15.74
C VAL A 193 4.48 4.94 -16.31
N SER A 194 5.37 5.70 -15.64
CA SER A 194 5.78 7.01 -16.15
C SER A 194 6.59 6.84 -17.44
N GLU A 195 6.38 7.78 -18.38
CA GLU A 195 7.17 7.87 -19.61
C GLU A 195 8.58 8.45 -19.35
N ASP A 196 8.78 9.15 -18.22
CA ASP A 196 10.09 9.63 -17.81
C ASP A 196 10.86 8.54 -17.05
N GLU A 197 11.94 8.06 -17.66
CA GLU A 197 12.84 7.05 -17.09
C GLU A 197 13.50 7.47 -15.76
N THR A 198 13.50 8.77 -15.45
CA THR A 198 13.98 9.33 -14.18
C THR A 198 12.95 9.29 -13.05
N GLU A 199 11.69 8.96 -13.35
CA GLU A 199 10.61 8.82 -12.38
C GLU A 199 10.37 7.35 -12.00
N ARG A 200 11.17 6.83 -11.07
CA ARG A 200 11.04 5.46 -10.58
C ARG A 200 10.15 5.40 -9.35
N ARG A 201 8.94 4.87 -9.54
CA ARG A 201 7.87 4.85 -8.53
C ARG A 201 8.00 3.81 -7.42
N TRP A 202 9.06 3.01 -7.40
CA TRP A 202 9.24 1.98 -6.38
C TRP A 202 10.62 2.04 -5.73
N HIS A 203 10.64 1.61 -4.47
CA HIS A 203 11.84 1.43 -3.67
C HIS A 203 11.82 0.04 -3.03
N GLU A 204 13.00 -0.57 -2.95
CA GLU A 204 13.17 -1.90 -2.35
C GLU A 204 13.64 -1.79 -0.90
N LEU A 205 13.05 -2.60 -0.03
CA LEU A 205 13.43 -2.72 1.37
C LEU A 205 14.51 -3.80 1.54
N SER A 206 15.18 -3.81 2.68
CA SER A 206 16.23 -4.79 3.03
C SER A 206 15.81 -6.27 2.97
N ASN A 207 14.50 -6.56 3.01
CA ASN A 207 13.95 -7.91 2.85
C ASN A 207 13.57 -8.25 1.39
N GLY A 208 13.87 -7.38 0.43
CA GLY A 208 13.56 -7.55 -0.99
C GLY A 208 12.11 -7.17 -1.36
N GLU A 209 11.27 -6.80 -0.40
CA GLU A 209 9.94 -6.28 -0.69
C GLU A 209 10.01 -4.86 -1.27
N ARG A 210 8.99 -4.46 -2.04
CA ARG A 210 8.95 -3.14 -2.68
C ARG A 210 7.75 -2.34 -2.25
N VAL A 211 7.98 -1.10 -1.87
CA VAL A 211 6.95 -0.07 -1.65
C VAL A 211 6.90 0.87 -2.86
N PHE A 212 5.72 1.33 -3.21
CA PHE A 212 5.49 2.23 -4.32
C PHE A 212 5.08 3.62 -3.83
N ASP A 213 5.40 4.66 -4.60
CA ASP A 213 4.98 6.05 -4.37
C ASP A 213 5.36 6.56 -2.97
N PHE A 214 6.60 6.30 -2.57
CA PHE A 214 7.17 6.85 -1.34
C PHE A 214 7.89 8.20 -1.57
N ALA A 215 8.13 8.56 -2.84
CA ALA A 215 8.69 9.83 -3.27
C ALA A 215 7.93 10.33 -4.51
N GLY A 216 6.99 11.26 -4.35
CA GLY A 216 6.11 11.73 -5.43
C GLY A 216 4.83 10.90 -5.59
N ASN A 217 4.15 11.11 -6.72
CA ASN A 217 2.77 10.73 -7.02
C ASN A 217 1.77 11.45 -6.12
N CYS A 218 1.72 11.16 -4.83
CA CYS A 218 0.73 11.75 -3.94
C CYS A 218 1.29 11.85 -2.51
N TYR A 219 1.03 13.00 -1.87
CA TYR A 219 1.33 13.16 -0.46
C TYR A 219 0.54 12.13 0.36
N SER A 220 1.13 11.64 1.46
CA SER A 220 0.40 10.83 2.44
C SER A 220 0.24 11.61 3.74
N TRP A 221 -0.99 11.72 4.25
CA TRP A 221 -1.27 12.10 5.63
C TRP A 221 -0.55 11.17 6.61
N ILE A 222 -0.05 11.73 7.71
CA ILE A 222 0.71 11.01 8.72
C ILE A 222 0.16 11.30 10.11
N PHE A 223 0.02 10.24 10.91
CA PHE A 223 -0.23 10.38 12.34
C PHE A 223 1.08 10.73 13.04
N ASP A 224 1.23 11.97 13.53
CA ASP A 224 2.48 12.40 14.15
C ASP A 224 2.64 11.85 15.58
N ASP A 225 3.40 10.77 15.73
CA ASP A 225 3.76 10.18 17.04
C ASP A 225 5.09 10.72 17.61
N VAL A 226 5.67 11.77 17.00
CA VAL A 226 6.95 12.37 17.39
C VAL A 226 6.76 13.75 18.01
N GLN A 227 6.12 14.66 17.26
CA GLN A 227 5.80 16.02 17.71
C GLN A 227 4.32 16.22 18.04
N GLY A 228 3.48 15.26 17.69
CA GLY A 228 2.04 15.41 17.79
C GLY A 228 1.49 15.25 19.20
N ASP A 229 0.24 15.66 19.35
CA ASP A 229 -0.64 15.32 20.47
C ASP A 229 -1.18 13.89 20.36
N GLU A 230 -2.08 13.49 21.25
CA GLU A 230 -2.76 12.19 21.22
C GLU A 230 -3.59 11.92 19.95
N ASN A 231 -3.87 12.97 19.16
CA ASN A 231 -4.61 12.87 17.91
C ASN A 231 -3.70 12.79 16.67
N GLY A 232 -2.39 12.88 16.86
CA GLY A 232 -1.39 12.89 15.79
C GLY A 232 -1.29 14.24 15.08
N ILE A 233 -1.77 15.32 15.70
CA ILE A 233 -1.66 16.70 15.21
C ILE A 233 -0.44 17.34 15.85
N VAL A 234 0.41 18.01 15.07
CA VAL A 234 1.62 18.68 15.57
C VAL A 234 1.24 19.60 16.74
N ASN A 235 1.97 19.49 17.86
CA ASN A 235 1.66 20.25 19.09
C ASN A 235 2.89 20.96 19.70
N LYS A 236 4.04 20.84 19.04
CA LYS A 236 5.28 21.52 19.43
C LYS A 236 6.21 21.64 18.23
N GLU A 237 7.20 22.51 18.37
CA GLU A 237 8.27 22.67 17.40
C GLU A 237 9.10 21.39 17.21
N PHE A 238 9.71 21.25 16.03
CA PHE A 238 10.64 20.16 15.74
C PHE A 238 11.91 20.31 16.57
N ALA A 239 12.13 19.39 17.52
CA ALA A 239 13.36 19.36 18.31
C ALA A 239 14.61 19.06 17.44
N ALA A 240 15.78 19.54 17.87
CA ALA A 240 17.03 19.34 17.13
C ALA A 240 17.43 17.86 16.96
N ASP A 241 17.06 17.01 17.92
CA ASP A 241 17.28 15.56 17.92
C ASP A 241 16.08 14.75 17.40
N SER A 242 15.05 15.44 16.89
CA SER A 242 13.88 14.78 16.34
C SER A 242 14.26 13.86 15.17
N PRO A 243 13.68 12.64 15.09
CA PRO A 243 13.90 11.76 13.95
C PRO A 243 13.36 12.38 12.64
N SER A 244 12.36 13.26 12.69
CA SER A 244 11.86 14.01 11.53
C SER A 244 12.94 14.88 10.87
N ILE A 245 13.94 15.31 11.65
CA ILE A 245 15.04 16.19 11.23
C ILE A 245 16.33 15.40 10.96
N THR A 246 16.59 14.37 11.77
CA THR A 246 17.90 13.70 11.84
C THR A 246 17.99 12.39 11.04
N THR A 247 16.88 11.87 10.50
CA THR A 247 16.88 10.56 9.82
C THR A 247 17.46 10.59 8.40
N ALA A 248 17.30 11.70 7.67
CA ALA A 248 17.72 11.79 6.27
C ALA A 248 19.25 11.63 6.13
N PRO A 249 19.75 10.86 5.13
CA PRO A 249 21.18 10.59 4.95
C PRO A 249 21.95 11.75 4.31
N ALA A 250 21.25 12.79 3.85
CA ALA A 250 21.81 13.97 3.21
C ALA A 250 20.97 15.20 3.59
N PRO A 251 21.52 16.42 3.48
CA PRO A 251 20.77 17.63 3.78
C PRO A 251 19.53 17.79 2.89
N SER A 252 18.51 18.48 3.39
CA SER A 252 17.27 18.84 2.67
C SER A 252 17.56 19.29 1.24
N MET A 253 16.74 18.84 0.29
CA MET A 253 16.86 19.11 -1.15
C MET A 253 18.12 18.56 -1.83
N ASN A 254 18.92 17.71 -1.17
CA ASN A 254 20.07 17.06 -1.80
C ASN A 254 19.81 15.57 -2.04
N LYS A 255 20.47 15.03 -3.07
CA LYS A 255 20.52 13.59 -3.38
C LYS A 255 19.15 12.90 -3.43
N GLY A 256 18.11 13.59 -3.88
CA GLY A 256 16.75 13.05 -4.00
C GLY A 256 16.06 12.74 -2.67
N CYS A 257 16.57 13.26 -1.54
CA CYS A 257 15.94 13.08 -0.23
C CYS A 257 14.60 13.83 -0.09
N GLY A 258 14.42 14.90 -0.88
CA GLY A 258 13.27 15.79 -0.80
C GLY A 258 13.42 16.90 0.25
N TRP A 259 12.41 17.74 0.34
CA TRP A 259 12.39 18.89 1.26
C TRP A 259 11.91 18.50 2.66
N TYR A 260 12.63 18.90 3.70
CA TYR A 260 12.17 18.81 5.08
C TYR A 260 12.57 20.07 5.87
N PRO A 261 11.86 20.41 6.98
CA PRO A 261 12.08 21.64 7.73
C PRO A 261 13.37 21.61 8.55
N ASN A 262 13.71 22.76 9.15
CA ASN A 262 14.76 22.85 10.15
C ASN A 262 14.20 22.59 11.56
N ALA A 263 15.09 22.24 12.49
CA ALA A 263 14.77 22.26 13.91
C ALA A 263 14.32 23.67 14.36
N GLY A 264 13.37 23.74 15.29
CA GLY A 264 12.76 24.98 15.78
C GLY A 264 11.63 25.51 14.90
N ASN A 265 11.34 24.90 13.74
CA ASN A 265 10.10 25.19 13.03
C ASN A 265 8.90 24.72 13.88
N ASP A 266 7.86 25.54 13.97
CA ASP A 266 6.64 25.22 14.70
C ASP A 266 5.44 25.18 13.75
N TRP A 267 4.84 24.00 13.62
CA TRP A 267 3.64 23.76 12.80
C TRP A 267 2.44 23.36 13.65
N SER A 268 2.43 23.73 14.93
CA SER A 268 1.38 23.37 15.86
C SER A 268 -0.02 23.65 15.31
N GLY A 269 -0.92 22.66 15.43
CA GLY A 269 -2.26 22.67 14.87
C GLY A 269 -2.39 22.14 13.42
N SER A 270 -1.28 21.77 12.78
CA SER A 270 -1.28 21.16 11.44
C SER A 270 -1.14 19.64 11.50
N ALA A 271 -1.63 18.94 10.47
CA ALA A 271 -1.31 17.53 10.24
C ALA A 271 -0.10 17.41 9.31
N LEU A 272 0.73 16.39 9.51
CA LEU A 272 1.91 16.14 8.68
C LEU A 272 1.53 15.43 7.37
N VAL A 273 2.26 15.78 6.31
CA VAL A 273 2.23 15.05 5.04
C VAL A 273 3.65 14.72 4.58
N ARG A 274 3.79 13.59 3.88
CA ARG A 274 5.09 13.06 3.45
C ARG A 274 5.13 12.68 1.97
N GLY A 275 6.34 12.56 1.41
CA GLY A 275 6.61 11.96 0.08
C GLY A 275 6.59 12.92 -1.11
N GLY A 276 5.66 13.88 -1.12
CA GLY A 276 5.43 14.79 -2.25
C GLY A 276 4.41 14.23 -3.24
N CYS A 277 3.99 15.06 -4.20
CA CYS A 277 3.04 14.70 -5.25
C CYS A 277 3.59 14.94 -6.66
N TRP A 278 2.74 14.68 -7.66
CA TRP A 278 3.08 14.69 -9.08
C TRP A 278 3.63 16.01 -9.63
N ASP A 279 3.51 17.12 -8.91
CA ASP A 279 3.99 18.47 -9.28
C ASP A 279 5.03 19.04 -8.27
N SER A 280 5.54 18.23 -7.34
CA SER A 280 6.48 18.69 -6.32
C SER A 280 7.89 18.98 -6.85
N GLY A 281 8.22 18.58 -8.08
CA GLY A 281 9.56 18.68 -8.64
C GLY A 281 10.63 18.09 -7.72
N ASP A 282 11.75 18.79 -7.57
CA ASP A 282 12.86 18.36 -6.72
C ASP A 282 12.54 18.29 -5.23
N TYR A 283 11.38 18.80 -4.80
CA TYR A 283 10.95 18.69 -3.40
C TYR A 283 10.54 17.26 -3.07
N ALA A 284 9.99 16.51 -4.05
CA ALA A 284 9.58 15.12 -3.85
C ALA A 284 10.76 14.27 -3.33
N GLY A 285 10.49 13.33 -2.44
CA GLY A 285 11.54 12.47 -1.90
C GLY A 285 11.06 11.65 -0.73
N VAL A 286 11.76 10.54 -0.46
CA VAL A 286 11.38 9.62 0.62
C VAL A 286 11.51 10.22 2.01
N PHE A 287 12.18 11.38 2.14
CA PHE A 287 12.26 12.15 3.37
C PHE A 287 11.51 13.48 3.29
N LEU A 288 10.78 13.76 2.19
CA LEU A 288 9.98 14.97 2.12
C LEU A 288 9.03 15.01 3.33
N LEU A 289 8.97 16.16 4.01
CA LEU A 289 8.06 16.44 5.12
C LEU A 289 7.45 17.82 4.95
N TYR A 290 6.13 17.89 4.94
CA TYR A 290 5.37 19.14 4.89
C TYR A 290 4.14 19.04 5.81
N TYR A 291 3.25 20.01 5.73
CA TYR A 291 2.05 20.06 6.56
C TYR A 291 0.82 20.50 5.76
N GLY A 292 -0.36 20.18 6.27
CA GLY A 292 -1.63 20.66 5.77
C GLY A 292 -2.61 20.92 6.90
N GLY A 293 -3.68 21.68 6.61
CA GLY A 293 -4.77 21.88 7.56
C GLY A 293 -5.49 20.56 7.79
N PRO A 294 -5.68 20.08 9.04
CA PRO A 294 -6.21 18.74 9.30
C PRO A 294 -7.68 18.56 8.87
N ALA A 295 -8.43 19.65 8.72
CA ALA A 295 -9.79 19.67 8.21
C ALA A 295 -9.89 20.05 6.71
N CYS A 296 -8.75 20.22 6.03
CA CYS A 296 -8.72 20.58 4.62
C CYS A 296 -8.55 19.33 3.75
N GLU A 297 -9.19 19.36 2.59
CA GLU A 297 -9.06 18.36 1.54
C GLU A 297 -8.20 18.93 0.42
N TYR A 298 -7.30 18.10 -0.11
CA TYR A 298 -6.40 18.48 -1.18
C TYR A 298 -6.41 17.39 -2.25
N GLY A 299 -6.50 17.79 -3.52
CA GLY A 299 -6.46 16.84 -4.64
C GLY A 299 -5.16 16.05 -4.75
N ASN A 300 -4.09 16.52 -4.10
CA ASN A 300 -2.77 15.89 -4.12
C ASN A 300 -2.36 15.19 -2.82
N VAL A 301 -3.25 15.13 -1.81
CA VAL A 301 -3.00 14.48 -0.52
C VAL A 301 -3.96 13.32 -0.30
N GLY A 302 -3.40 12.13 -0.17
CA GLY A 302 -4.09 10.91 0.24
C GLY A 302 -3.48 10.38 1.53
N PHE A 303 -3.43 9.05 1.68
CA PHE A 303 -2.94 8.43 2.91
C PHE A 303 -2.43 7.01 2.69
N ARG A 304 -1.64 6.50 3.64
CA ARG A 304 -1.18 5.11 3.63
C ARG A 304 -1.49 4.44 4.95
N CYS A 305 -2.04 3.23 4.88
CA CYS A 305 -2.42 2.48 6.06
C CYS A 305 -1.34 1.48 6.51
N THR A 306 -1.33 1.19 7.81
CA THR A 306 -0.56 0.14 8.47
C THR A 306 -1.47 -0.85 9.19
N ILE A 307 -0.99 -2.08 9.36
CA ILE A 307 -1.57 -3.08 10.27
C ILE A 307 -1.04 -2.81 11.68
N GLN A 308 -1.84 -3.17 12.69
CA GLN A 308 -1.48 -3.13 14.10
C GLN A 308 -0.81 -4.43 14.57
#